data_AF-A0A7Y2JGZ5-F1
#
_entry.id   AF-A0A7Y2JGZ5-F1
#
_cell.length_a   1.000
_cell.length_b   1.000
_cell.length_c   1.000
_cell.angle_alpha   90.00
_cell.angle_beta   90.00
_cell.angle_gamma   90.00
#
_symmetry.space_group_name_H-M   'P 1'
#
loop_
_entity.id
_entity.type
_entity.pdbx_description
1 polymer ?
#
loop_
_entity_poly.entity_id
_entity_poly.type
_entity_poly.pdbx_seq_one_letter_code
_entity_poly.pdbx_strand_id
1 'polypeptide(L)'
;MKKKIESELVSIAHRILKLKGKEDVVKMHTEVSELYEKLTVLKFAQENFEDDMPTIGNDSSFFDMLDTAFNNKVSDNIEVEDKIYINLDEVEDDDIMEPVMEKIKDMVAQMPQESVVVDEIFENKIPKKTRVKSDFEEITADFAQIPEFEPIEEAEKRKAEKSKTSLNDKLKGNALQIGLNDKIVFIKHLFDGKQEDYDRVISQLNT
;
A
#
# COMPACT_ATOMS: atom_id res chain seq x y z
N MET A 1 -19.85 -9.14 -14.07
CA MET A 1 -20.52 -8.01 -13.34
C MET A 1 -21.78 -7.36 -13.97
N LYS A 2 -21.75 -6.64 -15.11
CA LYS A 2 -22.89 -5.77 -15.55
C LYS A 2 -24.28 -6.46 -15.60
N LYS A 3 -24.37 -7.63 -16.24
CA LYS A 3 -25.63 -8.43 -16.30
C LYS A 3 -26.11 -8.95 -14.94
N LYS A 4 -25.18 -9.18 -14.01
CA LYS A 4 -25.48 -9.66 -12.65
C LYS A 4 -26.12 -8.53 -11.83
N ILE A 5 -25.56 -7.32 -11.91
CA ILE A 5 -26.12 -6.11 -11.28
C ILE A 5 -27.51 -5.81 -11.84
N GLU A 6 -27.71 -5.90 -13.16
CA GLU A 6 -29.04 -5.73 -13.78
C GLU A 6 -30.07 -6.74 -13.23
N SER A 7 -29.68 -8.01 -13.06
CA SER A 7 -30.57 -9.03 -12.50
C SER A 7 -30.89 -8.81 -11.01
N GLU A 8 -29.92 -8.36 -10.22
CA GLU A 8 -30.09 -8.04 -8.80
C GLU A 8 -31.02 -6.82 -8.62
N LEU A 9 -30.87 -5.81 -9.48
CA LEU A 9 -31.71 -4.61 -9.48
C LEU A 9 -33.17 -4.93 -9.84
N VAL A 10 -33.39 -5.80 -10.83
CA VAL A 10 -34.72 -6.31 -11.17
C VAL A 10 -35.32 -7.15 -10.05
N SER A 11 -34.50 -7.96 -9.37
CA SER A 11 -34.94 -8.78 -8.22
C SER A 11 -35.43 -7.90 -7.06
N ILE A 12 -34.67 -6.87 -6.70
CA ILE A 12 -35.04 -5.92 -5.65
C ILE A 12 -36.30 -5.15 -6.04
N ALA A 13 -36.40 -4.66 -7.28
CA ALA A 13 -37.59 -3.97 -7.77
C ALA A 13 -38.85 -4.85 -7.67
N HIS A 14 -38.76 -6.12 -8.06
CA HIS A 14 -39.85 -7.08 -7.88
C HIS A 14 -40.17 -7.36 -6.41
N ARG A 15 -39.16 -7.38 -5.53
CA ARG A 15 -39.35 -7.58 -4.08
C ARG A 15 -40.12 -6.43 -3.45
N ILE A 16 -39.76 -5.19 -3.77
CA ILE A 16 -40.45 -3.95 -3.36
C ILE A 16 -41.90 -3.97 -3.86
N LEU A 17 -42.10 -4.27 -5.14
CA LEU A 17 -43.43 -4.35 -5.75
C LEU A 17 -44.31 -5.43 -5.11
N LYS A 18 -43.71 -6.54 -4.64
CA LYS A 18 -44.41 -7.67 -4.03
C LYS A 18 -44.76 -7.44 -2.55
N LEU A 19 -43.96 -6.68 -1.82
CA LEU A 19 -44.10 -6.54 -0.38
C LEU A 19 -45.04 -5.41 0.08
N LYS A 20 -45.45 -4.49 -0.81
CA LYS A 20 -46.54 -3.49 -0.60
C LYS A 20 -46.73 -3.06 0.88
N GLY A 21 -45.66 -2.59 1.53
CA GLY A 21 -45.72 -2.03 2.88
C GLY A 21 -45.53 -3.00 4.06
N LYS A 22 -45.08 -4.24 3.85
CA LYS A 22 -44.52 -5.14 4.90
C LYS A 22 -43.06 -5.44 4.61
N GLU A 23 -42.27 -4.39 4.47
CA GLU A 23 -40.86 -4.49 4.11
C GLU A 23 -39.99 -4.50 5.36
N ASP A 24 -39.07 -5.45 5.43
CA ASP A 24 -38.00 -5.45 6.40
C ASP A 24 -36.98 -4.40 5.94
N VAL A 25 -37.23 -3.14 6.32
CA VAL A 25 -36.48 -1.94 5.89
C VAL A 25 -34.98 -2.13 6.10
N VAL A 26 -34.59 -2.84 7.16
CA VAL A 26 -33.20 -3.14 7.49
C VAL A 26 -32.56 -4.02 6.42
N LYS A 27 -33.24 -5.09 6.00
CA LYS A 27 -32.71 -6.01 4.96
C LYS A 27 -32.68 -5.37 3.58
N MET A 28 -33.65 -4.53 3.26
CA MET A 28 -33.60 -3.77 2.01
C MET A 28 -32.46 -2.76 2.00
N HIS A 29 -32.23 -2.07 3.11
CA HIS A 29 -31.11 -1.14 3.23
C HIS A 29 -29.77 -1.86 3.02
N THR A 30 -29.56 -3.02 3.64
CA THR A 30 -28.33 -3.80 3.44
C THR A 30 -28.16 -4.27 2.00
N GLU A 31 -29.21 -4.81 1.37
CA GLU A 31 -29.15 -5.28 -0.02
C GLU A 31 -28.91 -4.13 -1.02
N VAL A 32 -29.51 -2.97 -0.78
CA VAL A 32 -29.30 -1.77 -1.60
C VAL A 32 -27.90 -1.18 -1.38
N SER A 33 -27.35 -1.27 -0.16
CA SER A 33 -25.97 -0.84 0.13
C SER A 33 -24.95 -1.65 -0.67
N GLU A 34 -25.06 -2.99 -0.63
CA GLU A 34 -24.20 -3.87 -1.43
C GLU A 34 -24.32 -3.60 -2.94
N LEU A 35 -25.54 -3.36 -3.42
CA LEU A 35 -25.79 -3.01 -4.82
C LEU A 35 -25.19 -1.65 -5.19
N TYR A 36 -25.26 -0.66 -4.30
CA TYR A 36 -24.69 0.68 -4.47
C TYR A 36 -23.16 0.63 -4.54
N GLU A 37 -22.50 -0.16 -3.70
CA GLU A 37 -21.05 -0.37 -3.75
C GLU A 37 -20.63 -0.97 -5.10
N LYS A 38 -21.30 -2.05 -5.54
CA LYS A 38 -21.04 -2.66 -6.85
C LYS A 38 -21.24 -1.69 -8.01
N LEU A 39 -22.29 -0.87 -7.97
CA LEU A 39 -22.55 0.17 -8.98
C LEU A 39 -21.50 1.28 -8.95
N THR A 40 -21.00 1.66 -7.78
CA THR A 40 -19.99 2.69 -7.62
C THR A 40 -18.66 2.24 -8.20
N VAL A 41 -18.25 0.99 -7.97
CA VAL A 41 -17.06 0.40 -8.60
C VAL A 41 -17.22 0.30 -10.11
N LEU A 42 -18.40 -0.10 -10.60
CA LEU A 42 -18.68 -0.13 -12.04
C LEU A 42 -18.63 1.26 -12.67
N LYS A 43 -19.18 2.27 -12.00
CA LYS A 43 -19.13 3.67 -12.44
C LYS A 43 -17.69 4.17 -12.50
N PHE A 44 -16.91 3.92 -11.45
CA PHE A 44 -15.49 4.28 -11.41
C PHE A 44 -14.71 3.60 -12.54
N ALA A 45 -14.95 2.30 -12.77
CA ALA A 45 -14.28 1.59 -13.85
C ALA A 45 -14.66 2.16 -15.22
N GLN A 46 -15.91 2.57 -15.40
CA GLN A 46 -16.36 3.18 -16.64
C GLN A 46 -15.73 4.58 -16.85
N GLU A 47 -15.77 5.45 -15.85
CA GLU A 47 -15.24 6.82 -15.95
C GLU A 47 -13.71 6.88 -16.11
N ASN A 48 -12.97 5.91 -15.58
CA ASN A 48 -11.50 5.92 -15.58
C ASN A 48 -10.87 5.04 -16.68
N PHE A 49 -11.63 4.11 -17.29
CA PHE A 49 -11.10 3.17 -18.29
C PHE A 49 -11.88 3.18 -19.62
N GLU A 50 -12.76 4.17 -19.87
CA GLU A 50 -13.54 4.25 -21.12
C GLU A 50 -12.69 4.50 -22.38
N ASP A 51 -11.54 5.18 -22.28
CA ASP A 51 -10.68 5.52 -23.43
C ASP A 51 -9.36 4.72 -23.51
N ASP A 52 -8.95 4.04 -22.44
CA ASP A 52 -7.68 3.30 -22.37
C ASP A 52 -7.84 1.99 -21.59
N MET A 53 -8.80 1.16 -22.02
CA MET A 53 -8.83 -0.23 -21.58
C MET A 53 -7.65 -0.94 -22.26
N PRO A 54 -6.64 -1.44 -21.53
CA PRO A 54 -5.51 -2.11 -22.15
C PRO A 54 -6.03 -3.37 -22.85
N THR A 55 -6.15 -3.30 -24.17
CA THR A 55 -6.57 -4.40 -25.06
C THR A 55 -5.41 -5.37 -25.29
N ILE A 56 -4.74 -5.77 -24.20
CA ILE A 56 -3.77 -6.85 -24.18
C ILE A 56 -4.36 -7.99 -23.37
N GLY A 57 -5.10 -8.84 -24.09
CA GLY A 57 -5.31 -10.25 -23.74
C GLY A 57 -6.29 -10.53 -22.60
N ASN A 58 -7.50 -10.95 -22.99
CA ASN A 58 -8.54 -11.59 -22.18
C ASN A 58 -9.19 -10.71 -21.09
N ASP A 59 -10.27 -10.05 -21.51
CA ASP A 59 -11.32 -9.32 -20.76
C ASP A 59 -11.93 -10.06 -19.56
N SER A 60 -11.53 -11.30 -19.28
CA SER A 60 -11.99 -12.07 -18.13
C SER A 60 -11.25 -11.70 -16.85
N SER A 61 -9.95 -11.40 -16.87
CA SER A 61 -9.16 -11.46 -15.62
C SER A 61 -9.48 -10.34 -14.62
N PHE A 62 -9.62 -9.08 -15.05
CA PHE A 62 -9.86 -7.97 -14.13
C PHE A 62 -11.24 -8.03 -13.47
N PHE A 63 -12.28 -8.29 -14.27
CA PHE A 63 -13.64 -8.37 -13.76
C PHE A 63 -13.90 -9.67 -12.99
N ASP A 64 -13.22 -10.76 -13.30
CA ASP A 64 -13.31 -12.04 -12.57
C ASP A 64 -12.54 -11.98 -11.23
N MET A 65 -11.43 -11.23 -11.17
CA MET A 65 -10.77 -10.87 -9.90
C MET A 65 -11.66 -10.00 -9.02
N LEU A 66 -12.32 -8.98 -9.60
CA LEU A 66 -13.28 -8.16 -8.84
C LEU A 66 -14.52 -8.96 -8.41
N ASP A 67 -15.07 -9.80 -9.29
CA ASP A 67 -16.17 -10.70 -8.93
C ASP A 67 -15.72 -11.65 -7.79
N THR A 68 -14.48 -12.12 -7.79
CA THR A 68 -13.91 -12.92 -6.69
C THR A 68 -13.80 -12.13 -5.39
N ALA A 69 -13.30 -10.89 -5.43
CA ALA A 69 -13.20 -10.00 -4.27
C ALA A 69 -14.58 -9.70 -3.65
N PHE A 70 -15.59 -9.40 -4.48
CA PHE A 70 -16.96 -9.14 -3.99
C PHE A 70 -17.68 -10.37 -3.42
N ASN A 71 -17.33 -11.58 -3.87
CA ASN A 71 -17.96 -12.81 -3.37
C ASN A 71 -17.17 -13.45 -2.21
N ASN A 72 -15.97 -12.95 -1.88
CA ASN A 72 -15.18 -13.45 -0.74
C ASN A 72 -15.71 -12.85 0.57
N LYS A 73 -16.66 -13.55 1.19
CA LYS A 73 -17.36 -13.11 2.40
C LYS A 73 -16.59 -13.35 3.71
N VAL A 74 -15.40 -13.94 3.66
CA VAL A 74 -14.76 -14.56 4.84
C VAL A 74 -13.34 -14.06 5.10
N SER A 75 -12.66 -13.42 4.16
CA SER A 75 -11.32 -12.91 4.43
C SER A 75 -10.92 -11.83 3.43
N ASP A 76 -10.41 -10.71 3.93
CA ASP A 76 -9.76 -9.64 3.15
C ASP A 76 -8.43 -10.07 2.47
N ASN A 77 -8.19 -11.38 2.43
CA ASN A 77 -7.01 -11.99 1.83
C ASN A 77 -7.36 -12.42 0.41
N ILE A 78 -6.80 -11.69 -0.56
CA ILE A 78 -6.87 -12.07 -1.97
C ILE A 78 -5.60 -12.85 -2.30
N GLU A 79 -5.76 -14.12 -2.69
CA GLU A 79 -4.66 -14.97 -3.16
C GLU A 79 -4.50 -14.80 -4.67
N VAL A 80 -3.37 -14.21 -5.10
CA VAL A 80 -2.99 -14.12 -6.51
C VAL A 80 -1.58 -14.68 -6.67
N GLU A 81 -1.41 -15.71 -7.51
CA GLU A 81 -0.10 -16.28 -7.88
C GLU A 81 0.80 -16.57 -6.65
N ASP A 82 0.27 -17.32 -5.67
CA ASP A 82 0.92 -17.69 -4.40
C ASP A 82 1.31 -16.53 -3.46
N LYS A 83 0.76 -15.33 -3.69
CA LYS A 83 0.93 -14.17 -2.81
C LYS A 83 -0.38 -13.78 -2.16
N ILE A 84 -0.35 -13.59 -0.83
CA ILE A 84 -1.49 -13.17 -0.01
C ILE A 84 -1.43 -11.64 0.11
N TYR A 85 -2.42 -10.96 -0.45
CA TYR A 85 -2.61 -9.51 -0.28
C TYR A 85 -3.60 -9.28 0.86
N ILE A 86 -3.15 -8.54 1.87
CA ILE A 86 -3.92 -8.20 3.08
C ILE A 86 -4.25 -6.71 2.98
N ASN A 87 -5.52 -6.31 3.10
CA ASN A 87 -5.86 -4.91 3.32
C ASN A 87 -5.33 -4.50 4.70
N LEU A 88 -4.37 -3.56 4.70
CA LEU A 88 -3.71 -3.04 5.91
C LEU A 88 -4.31 -1.69 6.33
N ASP A 89 -5.56 -1.42 5.94
CA ASP A 89 -6.29 -0.27 6.48
C ASP A 89 -6.97 -0.73 7.77
N GLU A 90 -6.37 -0.25 8.85
CA GLU A 90 -6.55 -0.48 10.27
C GLU A 90 -8.03 -0.48 10.72
N VAL A 91 -8.46 -1.58 11.35
CA VAL A 91 -9.68 -1.58 12.17
C VAL A 91 -9.34 -0.82 13.46
N GLU A 92 -9.73 0.45 13.55
CA GLU A 92 -9.80 1.19 14.81
C GLU A 92 -10.79 0.47 15.74
N ASP A 93 -10.35 -0.53 16.50
CA ASP A 93 -11.00 -1.02 17.72
C ASP A 93 -10.03 -1.93 18.51
N ASP A 94 -8.86 -1.38 18.86
CA ASP A 94 -8.03 -1.93 19.94
C ASP A 94 -8.54 -1.35 21.28
N ASP A 95 -9.69 -1.84 21.73
CA ASP A 95 -10.17 -1.65 23.09
C ASP A 95 -9.13 -2.25 24.07
N ILE A 96 -8.30 -1.36 24.62
CA ILE A 96 -7.37 -1.49 25.75
C ILE A 96 -7.64 -2.74 26.63
N MET A 97 -7.01 -3.87 26.30
CA MET A 97 -6.98 -5.04 27.18
C MET A 97 -5.81 -4.95 28.16
N GLU A 98 -6.05 -4.52 29.40
CA GLU A 98 -5.16 -4.81 30.53
C GLU A 98 -5.86 -5.72 31.56
N PRO A 99 -5.58 -7.04 31.53
CA PRO A 99 -5.48 -7.81 32.76
C PRO A 99 -4.34 -8.85 32.71
N VAL A 100 -3.29 -8.62 31.92
CA VAL A 100 -2.17 -9.57 31.78
C VAL A 100 -1.06 -9.32 32.81
N MET A 101 -0.89 -8.07 33.25
CA MET A 101 0.19 -7.67 34.16
C MET A 101 0.10 -8.33 35.54
N GLU A 102 -1.10 -8.57 36.07
CA GLU A 102 -1.29 -9.27 37.36
C GLU A 102 -0.95 -10.76 37.25
N LYS A 103 -1.33 -11.44 36.15
CA LYS A 103 -1.04 -12.86 35.93
C LYS A 103 0.46 -13.11 35.79
N ILE A 104 1.19 -12.20 35.15
CA ILE A 104 2.65 -12.30 35.01
C ILE A 104 3.31 -12.17 36.40
N LYS A 105 2.80 -11.28 37.26
CA LYS A 105 3.35 -11.07 38.61
C LYS A 105 3.27 -12.32 39.49
N ASP A 106 2.15 -13.05 39.44
CA ASP A 106 1.99 -14.31 40.19
C ASP A 106 2.86 -15.44 39.65
N MET A 107 3.06 -15.53 38.33
CA MET A 107 3.96 -16.53 37.73
C MET A 107 5.43 -16.30 38.12
N VAL A 108 5.88 -15.04 38.15
CA VAL A 108 7.26 -14.68 38.53
C VAL A 108 7.54 -15.03 40.00
N ALA A 109 6.54 -14.93 40.88
CA ALA A 109 6.68 -15.32 42.29
C ALA A 109 6.87 -16.83 42.51
N GLN A 110 6.50 -17.66 41.53
CA GLN A 110 6.59 -19.12 41.58
C GLN A 110 7.84 -19.67 40.86
N MET A 111 8.71 -18.82 40.32
CA MET A 111 9.95 -19.27 39.67
C MET A 111 11.00 -19.74 40.69
N PRO A 112 11.64 -20.91 40.47
CA PRO A 112 12.69 -21.41 41.36
C PRO A 112 13.95 -20.54 41.31
N GLN A 113 14.58 -20.28 42.46
CA GLN A 113 15.75 -19.39 42.58
C GLN A 113 16.96 -19.78 41.73
N GLU A 114 17.04 -21.04 41.28
CA GLU A 114 18.10 -21.52 40.38
C GLU A 114 18.05 -20.88 38.99
N SER A 115 16.89 -20.38 38.53
CA SER A 115 16.81 -19.66 37.24
C SER A 115 17.46 -18.28 37.28
N VAL A 116 17.48 -17.62 38.44
CA VAL A 116 18.10 -16.29 38.62
C VAL A 116 19.61 -16.34 38.35
N VAL A 117 20.25 -17.44 38.77
CA VAL A 117 21.69 -17.65 38.55
C VAL A 117 22.00 -17.89 37.07
N VAL A 118 21.09 -18.54 36.34
CA VAL A 118 21.23 -18.77 34.89
C VAL A 118 21.05 -17.47 34.12
N ASP A 119 20.11 -16.61 34.54
CA ASP A 119 19.89 -15.29 33.95
C ASP A 119 21.11 -14.36 34.15
N GLU A 120 21.71 -14.34 35.34
CA GLU A 120 22.96 -13.58 35.60
C GLU A 120 24.13 -14.04 34.71
N ILE A 121 24.23 -15.35 34.44
CA ILE A 121 25.26 -15.89 33.56
C ILE A 121 24.99 -15.53 32.09
N PHE A 122 23.72 -15.48 31.68
CA PHE A 122 23.31 -15.08 30.33
C PHE A 122 23.51 -13.58 30.08
N GLU A 123 23.16 -12.71 31.03
CA GLU A 123 23.37 -11.26 30.91
C GLU A 123 24.84 -10.88 30.73
N ASN A 124 25.76 -11.61 31.37
CA ASN A 124 27.20 -11.35 31.27
C ASN A 124 27.84 -11.82 29.97
N LYS A 125 27.18 -12.70 29.19
CA LYS A 125 27.72 -13.23 27.92
C LYS A 125 27.20 -12.54 26.66
N ILE A 126 26.15 -11.74 26.76
CA ILE A 126 25.62 -11.01 25.62
C ILE A 126 26.37 -9.67 25.52
N PRO A 127 27.08 -9.38 24.41
CA PRO A 127 27.69 -8.07 24.24
C PRO A 127 26.58 -7.01 24.27
N LYS A 128 26.63 -6.11 25.26
CA LYS A 128 25.75 -4.95 25.34
C LYS A 128 26.01 -4.09 24.10
N LYS A 129 25.25 -4.33 23.04
CA LYS A 129 25.28 -3.54 21.81
C LYS A 129 24.86 -2.15 22.24
N THR A 130 25.83 -1.24 22.36
CA THR A 130 25.60 0.18 22.60
C THR A 130 24.68 0.63 21.49
N ARG A 131 23.39 0.80 21.82
CA ARG A 131 22.43 1.41 20.92
C ARG A 131 22.93 2.84 20.76
N VAL A 132 23.58 3.12 19.64
CA VAL A 132 23.75 4.48 19.17
C VAL A 132 22.34 5.02 19.10
N LYS A 133 22.01 5.94 20.01
CA LYS A 133 20.78 6.71 19.93
C LYS A 133 20.99 7.58 18.71
N SER A 134 20.59 7.10 17.55
CA SER A 134 20.33 7.99 16.42
C SER A 134 19.23 8.91 16.92
N ASP A 135 19.55 10.18 17.14
CA ASP A 135 18.56 11.16 17.57
C ASP A 135 17.42 11.12 16.55
N PHE A 136 16.21 10.86 17.03
CA PHE A 136 15.02 10.77 16.17
C PHE A 136 14.84 12.06 15.35
N GLU A 137 15.30 13.17 15.92
CA GLU A 137 15.39 14.50 15.32
C GLU A 137 16.27 14.57 14.07
N GLU A 138 17.32 13.75 13.95
CA GLU A 138 18.16 13.68 12.73
C GLU A 138 17.44 12.96 11.59
N ILE A 139 16.61 11.95 11.92
CA ILE A 139 15.83 11.18 10.93
C ILE A 139 14.63 11.99 10.43
N THR A 140 14.03 12.82 11.30
CA THR A 140 12.81 13.59 10.96
C THR A 140 13.09 15.02 10.51
N ALA A 141 14.36 15.46 10.46
CA ALA A 141 14.73 16.83 10.10
C ALA A 141 14.16 17.27 8.75
N ASP A 142 14.12 16.36 7.78
CA ASP A 142 13.60 16.62 6.42
C ASP A 142 12.07 16.75 6.37
N PHE A 143 11.36 16.29 7.41
CA PHE A 143 9.90 16.31 7.50
C PHE A 143 9.35 17.41 8.43
N ALA A 144 10.23 18.17 9.10
CA ALA A 144 9.82 19.26 9.98
C ALA A 144 9.24 20.47 9.21
N GLN A 145 9.52 20.58 7.91
CA GLN A 145 9.00 21.64 7.07
C GLN A 145 7.64 21.22 6.49
N ILE A 146 6.58 21.87 6.98
CA ILE A 146 5.24 21.73 6.41
C ILE A 146 5.28 22.31 5.00
N PRO A 147 4.85 21.56 3.96
CA PRO A 147 4.82 22.09 2.60
C PRO A 147 3.85 23.27 2.52
N GLU A 148 4.33 24.41 2.03
CA GLU A 148 3.47 25.55 1.67
C GLU A 148 2.80 25.26 0.33
N PHE A 149 1.47 25.24 0.33
CA PHE A 149 0.67 25.06 -0.88
C PHE A 149 0.34 26.42 -1.49
N GLU A 150 0.70 26.61 -2.76
CA GLU A 150 0.29 27.78 -3.54
C GLU A 150 -1.09 27.57 -4.19
N PRO A 151 -1.89 28.63 -4.42
CA PRO A 151 -3.15 28.52 -5.15
C PRO A 151 -2.97 27.89 -6.53
N ILE A 152 -3.97 27.13 -6.99
CA ILE A 152 -3.91 26.35 -8.25
C ILE A 152 -3.53 27.25 -9.44
N GLU A 153 -4.05 28.48 -9.50
CA GLU A 153 -3.75 29.44 -10.57
C GLU A 153 -2.28 29.88 -10.60
N GLU A 154 -1.62 29.99 -9.44
CA GLU A 154 -0.20 30.34 -9.34
C GLU A 154 0.69 29.13 -9.66
N ALA A 155 0.26 27.92 -9.25
CA ALA A 155 0.92 26.67 -9.62
C ALA A 155 0.94 26.45 -11.14
N GLU A 156 -0.17 26.75 -11.83
CA GLU A 156 -0.25 26.67 -13.29
C GLU A 156 0.67 27.70 -13.98
N LYS A 157 0.73 28.93 -13.47
CA LYS A 157 1.67 29.95 -13.97
C LYS A 157 3.12 29.54 -13.80
N ARG A 158 3.52 29.01 -12.63
CA ARG A 158 4.87 28.47 -12.40
C ARG A 158 5.18 27.27 -13.29
N LYS A 159 4.23 26.35 -13.51
CA LYS A 159 4.40 25.23 -14.43
C LYS A 159 4.59 25.71 -15.87
N ALA A 160 3.85 26.74 -16.29
CA ALA A 160 3.98 27.37 -17.60
C ALA A 160 5.29 28.18 -17.77
N GLU A 161 5.89 28.66 -16.67
CA GLU A 161 7.22 29.27 -16.68
C GLU A 161 8.33 28.23 -16.72
N LYS A 162 8.23 27.14 -15.94
CA LYS A 162 9.18 26.02 -15.95
C LYS A 162 9.17 25.25 -17.28
N SER A 163 8.06 25.24 -18.02
CA SER A 163 8.00 24.58 -19.33
C SER A 163 8.77 25.33 -20.43
N LYS A 164 9.19 26.59 -20.20
CA LYS A 164 9.98 27.40 -21.15
C LYS A 164 11.50 27.16 -21.06
N THR A 165 11.96 26.15 -20.32
CA THR A 165 13.36 25.73 -20.36
C THR A 165 13.67 25.10 -21.72
N SER A 166 14.80 25.44 -22.33
CA SER A 166 15.17 24.87 -23.63
C SER A 166 15.36 23.35 -23.52
N LEU A 167 15.16 22.62 -24.63
CA LEU A 167 15.44 21.17 -24.67
C LEU A 167 16.88 20.83 -24.24
N ASN A 168 17.81 21.76 -24.51
CA ASN A 168 19.19 21.66 -24.08
C ASN A 168 19.34 21.78 -22.55
N ASP A 169 18.52 22.58 -21.88
CA ASP A 169 18.51 22.68 -20.41
C ASP A 169 17.90 21.42 -19.77
N LYS A 170 16.86 20.84 -20.39
CA LYS A 170 16.25 19.57 -19.93
C LYS A 170 17.20 18.38 -20.10
N LEU A 171 17.99 18.37 -21.17
CA LEU A 171 18.91 17.27 -21.48
C LEU A 171 20.22 17.36 -20.69
N LYS A 172 20.74 18.58 -20.47
CA LYS A 172 21.96 18.80 -19.67
C LYS A 172 21.75 18.62 -18.16
N GLY A 173 20.52 18.74 -17.66
CA GLY A 173 20.20 18.57 -16.24
C GLY A 173 20.00 17.11 -15.81
N ASN A 174 19.81 16.19 -16.76
CA ASN A 174 19.60 14.77 -16.46
C ASN A 174 20.94 14.04 -16.43
N ALA A 175 21.65 14.12 -15.31
CA ALA A 175 22.64 13.09 -14.99
C ALA A 175 21.96 11.73 -15.17
N LEU A 176 22.55 10.84 -15.97
CA LEU A 176 22.02 9.53 -16.31
C LEU A 176 21.73 8.76 -15.01
N GLN A 177 20.46 8.73 -14.60
CA GLN A 177 20.03 8.05 -13.39
C GLN A 177 19.92 6.56 -13.68
N ILE A 178 20.91 5.80 -13.23
CA ILE A 178 20.92 4.34 -13.34
C ILE A 178 20.37 3.77 -12.03
N GLY A 179 19.36 2.91 -12.13
CA GLY A 179 18.78 2.24 -10.97
C GLY A 179 19.78 1.31 -10.27
N LEU A 180 19.57 1.01 -8.99
CA LEU A 180 20.49 0.19 -8.19
C LEU A 180 20.69 -1.22 -8.77
N ASN A 181 19.61 -1.87 -9.20
CA ASN A 181 19.69 -3.19 -9.83
C ASN A 181 20.47 -3.15 -11.15
N ASP A 182 20.23 -2.13 -11.98
CA ASP A 182 20.94 -1.96 -13.25
C ASP A 182 22.42 -1.69 -13.02
N LYS A 183 22.77 -0.86 -12.02
CA LYS A 183 24.16 -0.63 -11.60
C LYS A 183 24.86 -1.94 -11.22
N ILE A 184 24.22 -2.78 -10.42
CA ILE A 184 24.79 -4.07 -10.00
C ILE A 184 24.97 -5.00 -11.20
N VAL A 185 23.98 -5.06 -12.10
CA VAL A 185 24.04 -5.88 -13.32
C VAL A 185 25.15 -5.39 -14.26
N PHE A 186 25.29 -4.08 -14.47
CA PHE A 186 26.36 -3.52 -15.30
C PHE A 186 27.73 -3.76 -14.71
N ILE A 187 27.92 -3.51 -13.41
CA ILE A 187 29.20 -3.79 -12.75
C ILE A 187 29.55 -5.27 -12.92
N LYS A 188 28.59 -6.19 -12.75
CA LYS A 188 28.83 -7.63 -12.84
C LYS A 188 29.06 -8.14 -14.26
N HIS A 189 28.29 -7.69 -15.25
CA HIS A 189 28.25 -8.28 -16.59
C HIS A 189 28.93 -7.44 -17.68
N LEU A 190 29.08 -6.12 -17.48
CA LEU A 190 29.68 -5.21 -18.46
C LEU A 190 31.09 -4.75 -18.04
N PHE A 191 31.36 -4.69 -16.74
CA PHE A 191 32.63 -4.22 -16.18
C PHE A 191 33.40 -5.31 -15.38
N ASP A 192 33.03 -6.59 -15.51
CA ASP A 192 33.71 -7.74 -14.88
C ASP A 192 33.93 -7.59 -13.36
N GLY A 193 32.98 -6.95 -12.67
CA GLY A 193 33.05 -6.67 -11.23
C GLY A 193 33.87 -5.43 -10.84
N LYS A 194 34.41 -4.68 -11.81
CA LYS A 194 35.22 -3.47 -11.56
C LYS A 194 34.33 -2.24 -11.45
N GLN A 195 34.11 -1.79 -10.21
CA GLN A 195 33.32 -0.59 -9.95
C GLN A 195 33.98 0.70 -10.48
N GLU A 196 35.31 0.79 -10.42
CA GLU A 196 36.07 1.98 -10.84
C GLU A 196 35.88 2.30 -12.33
N ASP A 197 35.83 1.27 -13.18
CA ASP A 197 35.64 1.42 -14.63
C ASP A 197 34.21 1.87 -14.95
N TYR A 198 33.21 1.38 -14.19
CA TYR A 198 31.82 1.84 -14.28
C TYR A 198 31.71 3.34 -13.93
N ASP A 199 32.24 3.74 -12.77
CA ASP A 199 32.16 5.13 -12.31
C ASP A 199 32.87 6.10 -13.27
N ARG A 200 33.98 5.66 -13.91
CA ARG A 200 34.67 6.44 -14.96
C ARG A 200 33.79 6.64 -16.20
N VAL A 201 33.14 5.60 -16.70
CA VAL A 201 32.26 5.69 -17.88
C VAL A 201 31.04 6.56 -17.58
N ILE A 202 30.44 6.42 -16.40
CA ILE A 202 29.31 7.27 -16.00
C ILE A 202 29.72 8.73 -15.86
N SER A 203 30.92 9.02 -15.32
CA SER A 203 31.44 10.39 -15.27
C SER A 203 31.59 11.02 -16.66
N GLN A 204 31.96 10.23 -17.67
CA GLN A 204 32.08 10.71 -19.05
C GLN A 204 30.71 10.94 -19.71
N LEU A 205 29.72 10.10 -19.38
CA LEU A 205 28.35 10.23 -19.90
C LEU A 205 27.57 11.38 -19.27
N ASN A 206 27.91 11.77 -18.04
CA ASN A 206 27.28 12.85 -17.29
C ASN A 206 27.96 14.24 -17.49
N THR A 207 28.98 14.32 -18.36
CA THR A 207 29.63 15.59 -18.74
C THR A 207 28.95 16.20 -19.96
#